data_AF-A0A7S0KY94-F1
#
_entry.id   AF-A0A7S0KY94-F1
#
_cell.length_a   1.000
_cell.length_b   1.000
_cell.length_c   1.000
_cell.angle_alpha   90.00
_cell.angle_beta   90.00
_cell.angle_gamma   90.00
#
_symmetry.space_group_name_H-M   'P 1'
#
loop_
_entity.id
_entity.type
_entity.pdbx_description
1 polymer ?
#
loop_
_entity_poly.entity_id
_entity_poly.type
_entity_poly.pdbx_seq_one_letter_code
_entity_poly.pdbx_strand_id
1 'polypeptide(L)'
;MYVCIVASAQELPDIEELHGLDPDATIVFYNLKLDILRGDLGAPAFPSKEFQDRFLSEVKPVYYLRTRQYSRSTPNPPFMVNYQGCLFRSYPGQFQTLLDTGNGKYRRVEGNSVRPALGEFKQQLTDALKVEGILQEEGKTLDFLRTGYKTTTWWEEERENASDSWKT
;
A
#
# COMPACT_ATOMS: atom_id res chain seq x y z
N MET A 1 -6.22 -24.40 11.29
CA MET A 1 -5.91 -23.40 10.25
C MET A 1 -7.21 -23.01 9.58
N TYR A 2 -7.51 -21.73 9.52
CA TYR A 2 -8.68 -21.16 8.85
C TYR A 2 -8.24 -20.33 7.65
N VAL A 3 -8.99 -20.39 6.56
CA VAL A 3 -8.71 -19.60 5.35
C VAL A 3 -9.93 -18.74 5.03
N CYS A 4 -9.80 -17.44 5.22
CA CYS A 4 -10.83 -16.45 4.95
C CYS A 4 -10.70 -15.99 3.49
N ILE A 5 -11.62 -16.42 2.63
CA ILE A 5 -11.57 -16.19 1.17
C ILE A 5 -12.45 -15.03 0.69
N VAL A 6 -13.50 -14.69 1.45
CA VAL A 6 -14.42 -13.59 1.17
C VAL A 6 -14.85 -13.02 2.51
N ALA A 7 -14.56 -11.74 2.72
CA ALA A 7 -14.99 -10.96 3.87
C ALA A 7 -15.05 -9.50 3.44
N SER A 8 -16.15 -8.85 3.76
CA SER A 8 -16.30 -7.40 3.72
C SER A 8 -15.73 -6.79 5.00
N ALA A 9 -15.60 -5.46 5.04
CA ALA A 9 -15.19 -4.77 6.25
C ALA A 9 -16.16 -5.00 7.43
N GLN A 10 -17.43 -5.34 7.17
CA GLN A 10 -18.42 -5.63 8.22
C GLN A 10 -18.18 -6.98 8.91
N GLU A 11 -17.65 -7.97 8.18
CA GLU A 11 -17.43 -9.34 8.66
C GLU A 11 -16.03 -9.53 9.26
N LEU A 12 -15.13 -8.54 9.12
CA LEU A 12 -13.79 -8.63 9.70
C LEU A 12 -13.77 -8.82 11.24
N PRO A 13 -14.67 -8.20 12.03
CA PRO A 13 -14.77 -8.48 13.47
C PRO A 13 -15.08 -9.94 13.79
N ASP A 14 -15.81 -10.66 12.93
CA ASP A 14 -16.10 -12.09 13.13
C ASP A 14 -14.81 -12.92 13.05
N ILE A 15 -13.82 -12.46 12.28
CA ILE A 15 -12.49 -13.09 12.20
C ILE A 15 -11.68 -12.80 13.47
N GLU A 16 -11.84 -11.61 14.07
CA GLU A 16 -11.26 -11.30 15.39
C GLU A 16 -11.87 -12.19 16.47
N GLU A 17 -13.20 -12.38 16.45
CA GLU A 17 -13.89 -13.30 17.36
C GLU A 17 -13.41 -14.75 17.16
N LEU A 18 -13.27 -15.21 15.91
CA LEU A 18 -12.71 -16.52 15.60
C LEU A 18 -11.30 -16.71 16.18
N HIS A 19 -10.44 -15.69 16.09
CA HIS A 19 -9.11 -15.73 16.70
C HIS A 19 -9.19 -15.83 18.23
N GLY A 20 -10.15 -15.15 18.86
CA GLY A 20 -10.39 -15.27 20.31
C GLY A 20 -10.85 -16.65 20.75
N LEU A 21 -11.61 -17.36 19.92
CA LEU A 21 -12.09 -18.73 20.19
C LEU A 21 -11.01 -19.80 19.99
N ASP A 22 -10.10 -19.58 19.04
CA ASP A 22 -9.01 -20.51 18.71
C ASP A 22 -7.69 -19.75 18.48
N PRO A 23 -7.01 -19.30 19.56
CA PRO A 23 -5.83 -18.43 19.45
C PRO A 23 -4.62 -19.09 18.78
N ASP A 24 -4.50 -20.42 18.87
CA ASP A 24 -3.39 -21.18 18.33
C ASP A 24 -3.57 -21.49 16.83
N ALA A 25 -4.77 -21.30 16.29
CA ALA A 25 -5.01 -21.55 14.88
C ALA A 25 -4.46 -20.44 13.98
N THR A 26 -3.69 -20.85 12.97
CA THR A 26 -3.29 -19.95 11.87
C THR A 26 -4.51 -19.51 11.07
N ILE A 27 -4.74 -18.20 10.96
CA ILE A 27 -5.77 -17.60 10.11
C ILE A 27 -5.12 -16.97 8.88
N VAL A 28 -5.55 -17.39 7.69
CA VAL A 28 -5.04 -16.91 6.40
C VAL A 28 -6.07 -16.01 5.74
N PHE A 29 -5.71 -14.76 5.51
CA PHE A 29 -6.50 -13.80 4.76
C PHE A 29 -6.17 -13.95 3.28
N TYR A 30 -7.03 -14.62 2.52
CA TYR A 30 -6.76 -14.93 1.12
C TYR A 30 -7.51 -14.00 0.18
N ASN A 31 -6.77 -13.16 -0.55
CA ASN A 31 -7.30 -12.26 -1.58
C ASN A 31 -8.41 -11.29 -1.11
N LEU A 32 -8.45 -10.96 0.18
CA LEU A 32 -9.46 -10.08 0.77
C LEU A 32 -9.27 -8.60 0.43
N LYS A 33 -8.17 -8.23 -0.24
CA LYS A 33 -7.82 -6.83 -0.57
C LYS A 33 -7.90 -5.92 0.66
N LEU A 34 -7.29 -6.33 1.78
CA LEU A 34 -7.36 -5.64 3.08
C LEU A 34 -7.08 -4.14 3.00
N ASP A 35 -6.18 -3.69 2.13
CA ASP A 35 -5.90 -2.27 1.92
C ASP A 35 -7.11 -1.45 1.44
N ILE A 36 -8.08 -2.09 0.78
CA ILE A 36 -9.37 -1.48 0.41
C ILE A 36 -10.30 -1.49 1.62
N LEU A 37 -10.41 -2.62 2.30
CA LEU A 37 -11.31 -2.77 3.46
C LEU A 37 -10.93 -1.83 4.63
N ARG A 38 -9.63 -1.53 4.80
CA ARG A 38 -9.16 -0.51 5.75
C ARG A 38 -9.71 0.89 5.44
N GLY A 39 -10.02 1.17 4.18
CA GLY A 39 -10.67 2.40 3.73
C GLY A 39 -12.06 2.59 4.30
N ASP A 40 -12.79 1.49 4.51
CA ASP A 40 -14.18 1.52 4.96
C ASP A 40 -14.30 1.69 6.48
N LEU A 41 -13.22 1.49 7.24
CA LEU A 41 -13.26 1.62 8.71
C LEU A 41 -13.61 3.04 9.15
N GLY A 42 -14.56 3.13 10.07
CA GLY A 42 -15.14 4.37 10.58
C GLY A 42 -16.26 4.96 9.71
N ALA A 43 -16.61 4.35 8.57
CA ALA A 43 -17.83 4.71 7.84
C ALA A 43 -19.08 4.08 8.51
N PRO A 44 -20.29 4.62 8.27
CA PRO A 44 -21.52 4.08 8.83
C PRO A 44 -21.67 2.58 8.53
N ALA A 45 -22.07 1.80 9.54
CA ALA A 45 -22.21 0.34 9.48
C ALA A 45 -20.90 -0.46 9.31
N PHE A 46 -19.73 0.16 9.42
CA PHE A 46 -18.43 -0.51 9.42
C PHE A 46 -17.72 -0.40 10.78
N PRO A 47 -16.75 -1.27 11.08
CA PRO A 47 -16.00 -1.22 12.34
C PRO A 47 -15.28 0.11 12.53
N SER A 48 -15.02 0.48 13.78
CA SER A 48 -14.28 1.71 14.09
C SER A 48 -12.84 1.65 13.56
N LYS A 49 -12.20 2.81 13.44
CA LYS A 49 -10.79 2.90 13.02
C LYS A 49 -9.83 2.20 14.00
N GLU A 50 -10.19 2.09 15.28
CA GLU A 50 -9.36 1.37 16.26
C GLU A 50 -9.19 -0.11 15.91
N PHE A 51 -10.11 -0.70 15.14
CA PHE A 51 -10.01 -2.09 14.68
C PHE A 51 -8.74 -2.34 13.84
N GLN A 52 -8.27 -1.33 13.11
CA GLN A 52 -7.00 -1.42 12.40
C GLN A 52 -5.84 -1.64 13.38
N ASP A 53 -5.78 -0.83 14.42
CA ASP A 53 -4.65 -0.82 15.36
C ASP A 53 -4.68 -2.06 16.27
N ARG A 54 -5.88 -2.46 16.70
CA ARG A 54 -6.13 -3.60 17.59
C ARG A 54 -5.92 -4.98 16.94
N PHE A 55 -6.34 -5.16 15.68
CA PHE A 55 -6.41 -6.49 15.06
C PHE A 55 -5.77 -6.55 13.66
N LEU A 56 -6.21 -5.72 12.72
CA LEU A 56 -5.73 -5.82 11.33
C LEU A 56 -4.24 -5.44 11.16
N SER A 57 -3.65 -4.76 12.14
CA SER A 57 -2.22 -4.45 12.19
C SER A 57 -1.36 -5.69 12.36
N GLU A 58 -1.89 -6.76 12.97
CA GLU A 58 -1.15 -8.00 13.20
C GLU A 58 -1.13 -8.92 11.98
N VAL A 59 -2.02 -8.69 11.01
CA VAL A 59 -2.08 -9.47 9.77
C VAL A 59 -0.86 -9.16 8.89
N LYS A 60 0.09 -10.10 8.83
CA LYS A 60 1.33 -9.96 8.06
C LYS A 60 1.12 -10.28 6.57
N PRO A 61 1.54 -9.39 5.65
CA PRO A 61 1.44 -9.65 4.22
C PRO A 61 2.48 -10.69 3.76
N VAL A 62 2.09 -11.96 3.69
CA VAL A 62 2.94 -13.06 3.19
C VAL A 62 3.18 -12.97 1.69
N TYR A 63 2.12 -12.74 0.92
CA TYR A 63 2.19 -12.44 -0.50
C TYR A 63 1.37 -11.18 -0.76
N TYR A 64 2.04 -10.13 -1.24
CA TYR A 64 1.43 -8.83 -1.41
C TYR A 64 1.70 -8.30 -2.81
N LEU A 65 0.64 -7.83 -3.45
CA LEU A 65 0.69 -7.26 -4.78
C LEU A 65 -0.31 -6.09 -4.81
N ARG A 66 0.22 -4.88 -4.92
CA ARG A 66 -0.60 -3.67 -5.09
C ARG A 66 -0.12 -2.88 -6.28
N THR A 67 -0.88 -2.96 -7.36
CA THR A 67 -0.64 -2.17 -8.57
C THR A 67 -1.20 -0.75 -8.41
N ARG A 68 -0.51 0.20 -9.03
CA ARG A 68 -0.90 1.62 -9.07
C ARG A 68 -0.54 2.21 -10.41
N GLN A 69 -1.45 3.00 -10.94
CA GLN A 69 -1.25 3.82 -12.12
C GLN A 69 -1.23 5.28 -11.68
N TYR A 70 -0.26 6.01 -12.19
CA TYR A 70 -0.06 7.43 -11.92
C TYR A 70 0.01 8.19 -13.24
N SER A 71 -0.34 9.46 -13.16
CA SER A 71 -0.14 10.41 -14.24
C SER A 71 0.55 11.64 -13.67
N ARG A 72 1.56 12.15 -14.38
CA ARG A 72 2.27 13.37 -14.01
C ARG A 72 2.34 14.30 -15.21
N SER A 73 1.89 15.53 -15.04
CA SER A 73 2.05 16.56 -16.06
C SER A 73 3.49 17.07 -16.11
N THR A 74 4.00 17.37 -17.30
CA THR A 74 5.34 17.89 -17.57
C THR A 74 5.24 19.21 -18.34
N PRO A 75 6.22 20.12 -18.21
CA PRO A 75 6.22 21.40 -18.93
C PRO A 75 6.54 21.23 -20.43
N ASN A 76 7.17 20.13 -20.81
CA ASN A 76 7.55 19.81 -22.18
C ASN A 76 6.69 18.67 -22.74
N PRO A 77 6.49 18.59 -24.08
CA PRO A 77 5.86 17.44 -24.73
C PRO A 77 6.45 16.11 -24.22
N PRO A 78 5.63 15.09 -23.91
CA PRO A 78 4.19 14.97 -24.21
C PRO A 78 3.23 15.67 -23.23
N PHE A 79 3.72 16.55 -22.35
CA PHE A 79 2.99 17.29 -21.30
C PHE A 79 2.31 16.44 -20.23
N MET A 80 2.18 15.13 -20.45
CA MET A 80 1.63 14.17 -19.51
C MET A 80 2.36 12.83 -19.70
N VAL A 81 2.92 12.33 -18.61
CA VAL A 81 3.56 11.02 -18.55
C VAL A 81 2.70 10.13 -17.67
N ASN A 82 2.18 9.05 -18.26
CA ASN A 82 1.48 7.99 -17.54
C ASN A 82 2.48 6.89 -17.22
N TYR A 83 2.47 6.42 -15.99
CA TYR A 83 3.37 5.36 -15.54
C TYR A 83 2.65 4.46 -14.54
N GLN A 84 3.06 3.20 -14.53
CA GLN A 84 2.48 2.19 -13.66
C GLN A 84 3.59 1.55 -12.84
N GLY A 85 3.26 1.17 -11.61
CA GLY A 85 4.13 0.37 -10.79
C GLY A 85 3.36 -0.61 -9.93
N CYS A 86 4.10 -1.48 -9.26
CA CYS A 86 3.58 -2.44 -8.33
C CYS A 86 4.43 -2.45 -7.06
N LEU A 87 3.78 -2.31 -5.90
CA LEU A 87 4.38 -2.64 -4.62
C LEU A 87 4.18 -4.13 -4.39
N PHE A 88 5.28 -4.87 -4.34
CA PHE A 88 5.28 -6.32 -4.30
C PHE A 88 6.03 -6.85 -3.08
N ARG A 89 5.58 -7.98 -2.52
CA ARG A 89 6.34 -8.75 -1.54
C ARG A 89 6.00 -10.23 -1.64
N SER A 90 7.02 -11.07 -1.51
CA SER A 90 6.90 -12.49 -1.21
C SER A 90 7.75 -12.79 0.02
N TYR A 91 7.13 -13.01 1.17
CA TYR A 91 7.80 -13.34 2.43
C TYR A 91 8.63 -14.63 2.28
N PRO A 92 9.83 -14.74 2.86
CA PRO A 92 10.49 -13.78 3.77
C PRO A 92 11.23 -12.62 3.07
N GLY A 93 11.03 -12.44 1.77
CA GLY A 93 11.64 -11.35 1.00
C GLY A 93 11.19 -9.95 1.42
N GLN A 94 12.00 -8.97 1.01
CA GLN A 94 11.74 -7.54 1.17
C GLN A 94 10.54 -7.08 0.34
N PHE A 95 9.95 -5.95 0.75
CA PHE A 95 9.07 -5.19 -0.14
C PHE A 95 9.87 -4.66 -1.31
N GLN A 96 9.28 -4.69 -2.50
CA GLN A 96 9.91 -4.27 -3.74
C GLN A 96 9.00 -3.28 -4.44
N THR A 97 9.57 -2.14 -4.81
CA THR A 97 8.93 -1.20 -5.71
C THR A 97 9.32 -1.59 -7.12
N LEU A 98 8.31 -1.94 -7.92
CA LEU A 98 8.48 -2.40 -9.29
C LEU A 98 7.89 -1.36 -10.24
N LEU A 99 8.64 -0.94 -11.25
CA LEU A 99 8.18 -0.07 -12.33
C LEU A 99 7.79 -0.91 -13.54
N ASP A 100 6.64 -0.63 -14.14
CA ASP A 100 6.22 -1.22 -15.40
C ASP A 100 7.01 -0.61 -16.55
N THR A 101 7.67 -1.46 -17.34
CA THR A 101 8.49 -1.03 -18.48
C THR A 101 7.69 -0.95 -19.80
N GLY A 102 6.37 -1.15 -19.76
CA GLY A 102 5.48 -1.07 -20.92
C GLY A 102 5.46 -2.31 -21.81
N ASN A 103 6.39 -3.26 -21.59
CA ASN A 103 6.51 -4.51 -22.37
C ASN A 103 5.95 -5.74 -21.61
N GLY A 104 5.01 -5.51 -20.67
CA GLY A 104 4.51 -6.55 -19.77
C GLY A 104 5.54 -7.07 -18.76
N LYS A 105 6.66 -6.35 -18.60
CA LYS A 105 7.73 -6.68 -17.65
C LYS A 105 7.85 -5.59 -16.60
N TYR A 106 8.09 -6.04 -15.37
CA TYR A 106 8.39 -5.17 -14.25
C TYR A 106 9.89 -5.15 -13.97
N ARG A 107 10.45 -3.96 -13.74
CA ARG A 107 11.81 -3.75 -13.28
C ARG A 107 11.79 -3.35 -11.81
N ARG A 108 12.60 -4.00 -10.97
CA ARG A 108 12.78 -3.56 -9.58
C ARG A 108 13.52 -2.22 -9.57
N VAL A 109 12.96 -1.24 -8.87
CA VAL A 109 13.59 0.08 -8.67
C VAL A 109 14.17 0.23 -7.27
N GLU A 110 13.50 -0.32 -6.26
CA GLU A 110 13.90 -0.15 -4.85
C GLU A 110 13.54 -1.40 -4.03
N GLY A 111 14.29 -1.66 -2.95
CA GLY A 111 14.00 -2.71 -1.98
C GLY A 111 13.88 -2.18 -0.57
N ASN A 112 12.76 -2.45 0.09
CA ASN A 112 12.47 -1.92 1.41
C ASN A 112 12.29 -3.07 2.41
N SER A 113 12.96 -3.01 3.55
CA SER A 113 12.76 -3.96 4.66
C SER A 113 11.38 -3.82 5.30
N VAL A 114 10.85 -2.60 5.30
CA VAL A 114 9.55 -2.21 5.81
C VAL A 114 8.67 -1.76 4.64
N ARG A 115 7.36 -1.96 4.71
CA ARG A 115 6.43 -1.52 3.67
C ARG A 115 6.51 0.02 3.51
N PRO A 116 6.88 0.55 2.34
CA PRO A 116 6.85 1.99 2.11
C PRO A 116 5.40 2.49 2.12
N ALA A 117 5.20 3.71 2.59
CA ALA A 117 3.91 4.39 2.46
C ALA A 117 3.61 4.64 0.97
N LEU A 118 2.34 4.87 0.60
CA LEU A 118 1.99 5.07 -0.81
C LEU A 118 2.64 6.31 -1.43
N GLY A 119 2.85 7.35 -0.65
CA GLY A 119 3.59 8.55 -1.07
C GLY A 119 5.04 8.23 -1.40
N GLU A 120 5.73 7.51 -0.52
CA GLU A 120 7.11 7.07 -0.71
C GLU A 120 7.24 6.12 -1.92
N PHE A 121 6.33 5.15 -2.04
CA PHE A 121 6.27 4.26 -3.19
C PHE A 121 6.12 5.04 -4.51
N LYS A 122 5.23 6.05 -4.55
CA LYS A 122 5.07 6.93 -5.72
C LYS A 122 6.36 7.72 -6.00
N GLN A 123 7.04 8.18 -4.97
CA GLN A 123 8.29 8.93 -5.07
C GLN A 123 9.41 8.05 -5.66
N GLN A 124 9.59 6.83 -5.16
CA GLN A 124 10.55 5.85 -5.68
C GLN A 124 10.36 5.57 -7.18
N LEU A 125 9.10 5.44 -7.64
CA LEU A 125 8.80 5.31 -9.07
C LEU A 125 9.15 6.58 -9.86
N THR A 126 8.82 7.74 -9.30
CA THR A 126 9.04 9.04 -9.94
C THR A 126 10.53 9.33 -10.10
N ASP A 127 11.34 9.01 -9.09
CA ASP A 127 12.79 9.19 -9.11
C ASP A 127 13.44 8.22 -10.10
N ALA A 128 12.97 6.98 -10.19
CA ALA A 128 13.42 6.05 -11.22
C ALA A 128 13.19 6.60 -12.65
N LEU A 129 12.03 7.23 -12.91
CA LEU A 129 11.73 7.85 -14.19
C LEU A 129 12.54 9.12 -14.45
N LYS A 130 12.93 9.87 -13.41
CA LYS A 130 13.87 11.00 -13.52
C LYS A 130 15.26 10.53 -13.94
N VAL A 131 15.76 9.45 -13.34
CA VAL A 131 17.06 8.84 -13.70
C VAL A 131 17.06 8.34 -15.15
N GLU A 132 15.94 7.80 -15.64
CA GLU A 132 15.79 7.39 -17.04
C GLU A 132 15.63 8.57 -18.01
N GLY A 133 15.55 9.81 -17.52
CA GLY A 133 15.34 11.02 -18.34
C GLY A 133 13.92 11.16 -18.90
N ILE A 134 12.99 10.31 -18.46
CA ILE A 134 11.57 10.37 -18.86
C ILE A 134 10.89 11.55 -18.15
N LEU A 135 11.24 11.79 -16.89
CA LEU A 135 10.80 12.96 -16.13
C LEU A 135 11.99 13.92 -15.94
N GLN A 136 11.72 15.21 -16.03
CA GLN A 136 12.72 16.24 -15.76
C GLN A 136 12.78 16.57 -14.27
N GLU A 137 13.94 17.01 -13.80
CA GLU A 137 14.07 17.61 -12.48
C GLU A 137 13.39 18.99 -12.47
N GLU A 138 12.37 19.15 -11.63
CA GLU A 138 11.71 20.44 -11.37
C GLU A 138 12.20 21.02 -10.04
N GLY A 139 12.04 22.33 -9.84
CA GLY A 139 12.35 22.96 -8.56
C GLY A 139 11.46 22.40 -7.43
N LYS A 140 12.02 22.29 -6.21
CA LYS A 140 11.35 21.68 -5.03
C LYS A 140 9.94 22.20 -4.77
N THR A 141 9.67 23.48 -5.05
CA THR A 141 8.35 24.12 -4.88
C THR A 141 7.29 23.56 -5.83
N LEU A 142 7.65 23.28 -7.10
CA LEU A 142 6.73 22.70 -8.08
C LEU A 142 6.47 21.21 -7.77
N ASP A 143 7.51 20.48 -7.38
CA ASP A 143 7.40 19.08 -6.93
C ASP A 143 6.44 18.95 -5.73
N PHE A 144 6.50 19.88 -4.77
CA PHE A 144 5.58 19.92 -3.63
C PHE A 144 4.12 20.17 -4.05
N LEU A 145 3.87 21.20 -4.87
CA LEU A 145 2.51 21.54 -5.33
C LEU A 145 1.85 20.40 -6.10
N ARG A 146 2.62 19.63 -6.88
CA ARG A 146 2.12 18.48 -7.65
C ARG A 146 1.88 17.23 -6.80
N THR A 147 2.60 17.08 -5.71
CA THR A 147 2.48 15.92 -4.80
C THR A 147 1.22 16.02 -3.93
N GLY A 148 0.80 17.25 -3.61
CA GLY A 148 -0.37 17.53 -2.77
C GLY A 148 -0.06 17.37 -1.28
N TYR A 149 -1.00 17.82 -0.43
CA TYR A 149 -0.81 17.86 1.02
C TYR A 149 -0.93 16.50 1.70
N LYS A 150 -1.72 15.57 1.14
CA LYS A 150 -2.00 14.26 1.76
C LYS A 150 -1.73 13.12 0.78
N THR A 151 -0.62 12.44 1.01
CA THR A 151 -0.15 11.32 0.16
C THR A 151 -0.27 9.96 0.84
N THR A 152 -0.67 9.94 2.11
CA THR A 152 -0.77 8.73 2.94
C THR A 152 -2.24 8.37 3.18
N THR A 153 -2.52 7.07 3.27
CA THR A 153 -3.83 6.60 3.76
C THR A 153 -3.95 6.85 5.26
N TRP A 154 -5.18 6.93 5.79
CA TRP A 154 -5.37 7.29 7.20
C TRP A 154 -4.69 6.32 8.19
N TRP A 155 -4.57 5.04 7.84
CA TRP A 155 -3.86 4.02 8.64
C TRP A 155 -2.34 4.01 8.43
N GLU A 156 -1.82 4.81 7.49
CA GLU A 156 -0.39 5.06 7.30
C GLU A 156 0.10 6.30 8.07
N GLU A 157 -0.82 7.10 8.63
CA GLU A 157 -0.50 8.30 9.39
C GLU A 157 0.04 7.95 10.78
N GLU A 158 1.05 8.70 11.22
CA GLU A 158 1.55 8.63 12.60
C GLU A 158 0.46 9.14 13.55
N ARG A 159 0.03 8.27 14.48
CA ARG A 159 -0.95 8.57 15.53
C ARG A 159 -0.44 7.98 16.84
N GLU A 160 -0.82 8.58 17.96
CA GLU A 160 -0.33 8.22 19.31
C GLU A 160 -0.47 6.72 19.64
N ASN A 161 -1.49 6.05 19.10
CA ASN A 161 -1.76 4.62 19.32
C ASN A 161 -1.78 3.81 18.01
N ALA A 162 -1.10 4.28 16.96
CA ALA A 162 -1.03 3.53 15.70
C ALA A 162 -0.14 2.28 15.86
N SER A 163 -0.63 1.13 15.40
CA SER A 163 0.19 -0.08 15.31
C SER A 163 0.83 -0.20 13.93
N ASP A 164 2.16 -0.35 13.91
CA ASP A 164 2.97 -0.50 12.70
C ASP A 164 3.31 -1.95 12.34
N SER A 165 2.78 -2.90 13.10
CA SER A 165 2.96 -4.34 12.93
C SER A 165 2.74 -4.82 11.48
N TRP A 166 1.84 -4.18 10.73
CA TRP A 166 1.46 -4.59 9.37
C TRP A 166 2.48 -4.18 8.31
N LYS A 167 3.46 -3.34 8.67
CA LYS A 167 4.53 -2.90 7.76
C LYS A 167 5.65 -3.93 7.61
N THR A 168 5.67 -4.99 8.43
CA THR A 168 6.73 -6.01 8.46
C THR A 168 6.31 -7.36 7.90
#